data_AF-A0A7L7IXF7-F1
#
_entry.id   AF-A0A7L7IXF7-F1
#
_cell.length_a   1.000
_cell.length_b   1.000
_cell.length_c   1.000
_cell.angle_alpha   90.00
_cell.angle_beta   90.00
_cell.angle_gamma   90.00
#
_symmetry.space_group_name_H-M   'P 1'
#
loop_
_entity.id
_entity.type
_entity.pdbx_description
1 polymer ?
#
loop_
_entity_poly.entity_id
_entity_poly.type
_entity_poly.pdbx_seq_one_letter_code
_entity_poly.pdbx_strand_id
1 'polypeptide(L)'
;MRVTSLSVSSADTLYRRHGIDVVSFGNSLHDPDCYYLIRAFDSAEKMAAALSAFYASDDWHSGPRENIVGSIGTSIKTVMNLPTKNVEGLRVQS
;
A
#
# COMPACT_ATOMS: atom_id res chain seq x y z
N MET A 1 -2.99 -5.12 24.14
CA MET A 1 -2.31 -4.45 23.01
C MET A 1 -3.38 -4.12 21.98
N ARG A 2 -3.78 -2.85 21.88
CA ARG A 2 -4.79 -2.40 20.91
C ARG A 2 -4.05 -2.15 19.59
N VAL A 3 -4.24 -3.03 18.62
CA VAL A 3 -3.73 -2.82 17.26
C VAL A 3 -4.57 -1.71 16.62
N THR A 4 -4.00 -0.52 16.61
CA THR A 4 -4.57 0.69 16.03
C THR A 4 -4.63 0.56 14.51
N SER A 5 -5.84 0.68 13.94
CA SER A 5 -6.06 0.87 12.50
C SER A 5 -5.41 2.14 11.91
N LEU A 6 -4.72 2.94 12.75
CA LEU A 6 -4.08 4.20 12.41
C LEU A 6 -2.89 4.06 11.44
N SER A 7 -2.19 2.92 11.40
CA SER A 7 -0.97 2.79 10.59
C SER A 7 -1.26 2.64 9.09
N VAL A 8 -2.28 1.86 8.73
CA VAL A 8 -2.65 1.61 7.33
C VAL A 8 -3.39 2.79 6.72
N SER A 9 -4.28 3.45 7.48
CA SER A 9 -5.01 4.64 7.03
C SER A 9 -4.10 5.85 6.79
N SER A 10 -3.08 6.02 7.65
CA SER A 10 -2.11 7.11 7.50
C SER A 10 -1.17 6.88 6.31
N ALA A 11 -0.80 5.61 6.06
CA ALA A 11 0.01 5.23 4.90
C ALA A 11 -0.76 5.44 3.58
N ASP A 12 -2.03 5.06 3.54
CA ASP A 12 -2.93 5.27 2.41
C ASP A 12 -2.98 6.74 1.95
N THR A 13 -3.22 7.65 2.90
CA THR A 13 -3.24 9.09 2.60
C THR A 13 -1.89 9.55 2.02
N LEU A 14 -0.79 9.05 2.57
CA LEU A 14 0.55 9.39 2.08
C LEU A 14 0.81 8.85 0.67
N TYR A 15 0.43 7.61 0.36
CA TYR A 15 0.51 7.05 -0.99
C TYR A 15 -0.26 7.90 -1.99
N ARG A 16 -1.51 8.26 -1.68
CA ARG A 16 -2.35 9.09 -2.56
C ARG A 16 -1.78 10.49 -2.78
N ARG A 17 -1.18 11.12 -1.75
CA ARG A 17 -0.49 12.42 -1.90
C ARG A 17 0.69 12.37 -2.89
N HIS A 18 1.36 11.23 -2.98
CA HIS A 18 2.44 10.98 -3.94
C HIS A 18 1.93 10.48 -5.30
N GLY A 19 0.62 10.59 -5.57
CA GLY A 19 0.01 10.21 -6.84
C GLY A 19 -0.08 8.71 -7.08
N ILE A 20 0.13 7.89 -6.04
CA ILE A 20 -0.02 6.43 -6.13
C ILE A 20 -1.49 6.07 -5.98
N ASP A 21 -2.01 5.35 -6.95
CA ASP A 21 -3.38 4.86 -6.95
C ASP A 21 -3.54 3.67 -6.00
N VAL A 22 -4.13 3.92 -4.83
CA VAL A 22 -4.50 2.90 -3.85
C VAL A 22 -5.86 2.31 -4.20
N VAL A 23 -5.85 1.04 -4.61
CA VAL A 23 -7.05 0.30 -5.06
C VAL A 23 -7.84 -0.23 -3.87
N SER A 24 -7.15 -0.90 -2.94
CA SER A 24 -7.77 -1.48 -1.74
C SER A 24 -6.70 -1.80 -0.70
N PHE A 25 -7.06 -1.76 0.58
CA PHE A 25 -6.19 -2.11 1.69
C PHE A 25 -7.02 -2.64 2.86
N GLY A 26 -6.39 -3.41 3.73
CA GLY A 26 -7.03 -3.91 4.95
C GLY A 26 -6.32 -5.10 5.54
N ASN A 27 -6.99 -5.78 6.46
CA ASN A 27 -6.54 -7.04 7.02
C ASN A 27 -6.80 -8.19 6.04
N SER A 28 -5.91 -9.16 6.03
CA SER A 28 -6.12 -10.44 5.38
C SER A 28 -7.28 -11.19 6.05
N LEU A 29 -8.11 -11.86 5.26
CA LEU A 29 -9.26 -12.61 5.80
C LEU A 29 -8.85 -13.81 6.66
N HIS A 30 -7.68 -14.39 6.39
CA HIS A 30 -7.21 -15.60 7.06
C HIS A 30 -6.50 -15.33 8.39
N ASP A 31 -6.01 -14.11 8.60
CA ASP A 31 -5.25 -13.75 9.79
C ASP A 31 -5.36 -12.22 10.05
N PRO A 32 -5.90 -11.81 11.22
CA PRO A 32 -6.04 -10.39 11.56
C PRO A 32 -4.69 -9.66 11.80
N ASP A 33 -3.58 -10.37 12.00
CA ASP A 33 -2.25 -9.75 12.07
C ASP A 33 -1.58 -9.61 10.69
N CYS A 34 -2.19 -10.19 9.65
CA CYS A 34 -1.76 -10.01 8.28
C CYS A 34 -2.53 -8.88 7.60
N TYR A 35 -1.85 -8.12 6.76
CA TYR A 35 -2.40 -6.95 6.05
C TYR A 35 -2.08 -7.02 4.57
N TYR A 36 -2.91 -6.37 3.76
CA TYR A 36 -2.68 -6.19 2.33
C TYR A 36 -2.83 -4.73 1.91
N LEU A 37 -2.11 -4.39 0.85
CA LEU A 37 -2.19 -3.11 0.13
C LEU A 37 -2.12 -3.40 -1.36
N ILE A 38 -3.17 -3.06 -2.09
CA ILE A 38 -3.25 -3.18 -3.55
C ILE A 38 -3.13 -1.78 -4.15
N ARG A 39 -2.21 -1.65 -5.10
CA ARG A 39 -1.96 -0.40 -5.84
C ARG A 39 -1.98 -0.69 -7.32
N ALA A 40 -2.47 0.26 -8.11
CA ALA A 40 -2.48 0.16 -9.56
C ALA A 40 -1.50 1.15 -10.19
N PHE A 41 -0.95 0.76 -11.34
CA PHE A 41 -0.02 1.55 -12.14
C PHE A 41 -0.27 1.21 -13.61
N ASP A 42 -0.05 2.17 -14.51
CA ASP A 42 -0.26 1.93 -15.95
C ASP A 42 0.73 0.92 -16.55
N SER A 43 1.93 0.82 -15.97
CA SER A 43 2.97 -0.10 -16.41
C SER A 43 3.97 -0.43 -15.29
N ALA A 44 4.78 -1.47 -15.50
CA ALA A 44 5.82 -1.86 -14.55
C ALA A 44 6.92 -0.77 -14.42
N GLU A 45 7.24 -0.07 -15.50
CA GLU A 45 8.20 1.05 -15.50
C GLU A 45 7.68 2.22 -14.68
N LYS A 46 6.40 2.61 -14.87
CA LYS A 46 5.78 3.67 -14.07
C LYS A 46 5.67 3.29 -12.60
N MET A 47 5.36 2.01 -12.30
CA MET A 47 5.40 1.49 -10.93
C MET A 47 6.78 1.66 -10.31
N ALA A 48 7.84 1.24 -10.99
CA ALA A 48 9.20 1.33 -10.49
C ALA A 48 9.61 2.79 -10.19
N ALA A 49 9.31 3.71 -11.13
CA ALA A 49 9.61 5.12 -10.96
C ALA A 49 8.84 5.74 -9.79
N ALA A 50 7.53 5.51 -9.71
CA ALA A 50 6.68 6.06 -8.64
C ALA A 50 7.09 5.53 -7.26
N LEU A 51 7.34 4.23 -7.13
CA LEU A 51 7.74 3.64 -5.85
C LEU A 51 9.15 4.06 -5.44
N SER A 52 10.09 4.19 -6.39
CA SER A 52 11.43 4.70 -6.10
C SER A 52 11.38 6.13 -5.54
N ALA A 53 10.62 7.01 -6.19
CA ALA A 53 10.43 8.39 -5.73
C ALA A 53 9.75 8.45 -4.35
N PHE A 54 8.68 7.66 -4.16
CA PHE A 54 7.96 7.59 -2.89
C PHE A 54 8.86 7.18 -1.72
N TYR A 55 9.58 6.05 -1.87
CA TYR A 55 10.40 5.50 -0.79
C TYR A 55 11.68 6.30 -0.53
N ALA A 56 12.09 7.17 -1.45
CA ALA A 56 13.18 8.13 -1.25
C ALA A 56 12.71 9.48 -0.67
N SER A 57 11.41 9.70 -0.52
CA SER A 57 10.87 10.99 -0.07
C SER A 57 11.03 11.23 1.42
N ASP A 58 11.21 12.51 1.79
CA ASP A 58 11.26 12.92 3.20
C ASP A 58 9.94 12.63 3.94
N ASP A 59 8.80 12.74 3.25
CA ASP A 59 7.49 12.40 3.82
C ASP A 59 7.41 10.92 4.25
N TRP A 60 8.06 10.01 3.52
CA TRP A 60 8.15 8.62 3.91
C TRP A 60 9.12 8.46 5.08
N HIS A 61 10.34 8.97 4.94
CA HIS A 61 11.40 8.83 5.94
C HIS A 61 11.08 9.47 7.30
N SER A 62 10.42 10.63 7.29
CA SER A 62 10.02 11.36 8.51
C SER A 62 8.58 11.06 8.94
N GLY A 63 7.85 10.30 8.12
CA GLY A 63 6.46 9.96 8.35
C GLY A 63 6.29 8.59 8.99
N PRO A 64 5.43 7.71 8.45
CA PRO A 64 5.02 6.49 9.14
C PRO A 64 6.03 5.33 9.00
N ARG A 65 7.18 5.54 8.34
CA ARG A 65 8.09 4.47 7.94
C ARG A 65 8.53 3.60 9.11
N GLU A 66 9.04 4.18 10.19
CA GLU A 66 9.60 3.41 11.32
C GLU A 66 8.51 2.56 11.97
N ASN A 67 7.31 3.11 12.14
CA ASN A 67 6.18 2.40 12.72
C ASN A 67 5.69 1.26 11.83
N ILE A 68 5.64 1.47 10.50
CA ILE A 68 5.21 0.45 9.56
C ILE A 68 6.28 -0.64 9.42
N VAL A 69 7.49 -0.28 9.04
CA VAL A 69 8.59 -1.22 8.78
C VAL A 69 8.97 -1.98 10.05
N GLY A 70 8.98 -1.31 11.21
CA GLY A 70 9.25 -1.95 12.49
C GLY A 70 8.19 -2.96 12.93
N SER A 71 6.97 -2.89 12.39
CA SER A 71 5.88 -3.84 12.68
C SER A 71 5.83 -5.03 11.70
N ILE A 72 6.63 -5.02 10.63
CA ILE A 72 6.60 -6.08 9.61
C ILE A 72 7.61 -7.17 9.96
N GLY A 73 7.12 -8.33 10.37
CA GLY A 73 7.96 -9.53 10.52
C GLY A 73 8.29 -10.21 9.19
N THR A 74 7.35 -10.24 8.25
CA THR A 74 7.53 -10.80 6.90
C THR A 74 6.68 -10.03 5.90
N SER A 75 7.18 -9.82 4.68
CA SER A 75 6.42 -9.20 3.60
C SER A 75 6.60 -9.96 2.30
N ILE A 76 5.55 -9.97 1.48
CA ILE A 76 5.54 -10.55 0.14
C ILE A 76 5.00 -9.49 -0.81
N LYS A 77 5.59 -9.40 -2.00
CA LYS A 77 5.15 -8.52 -3.07
C LYS A 77 4.89 -9.33 -4.33
N THR A 78 3.69 -9.20 -4.87
CA THR A 78 3.30 -9.79 -6.16
C THR A 78 2.99 -8.67 -7.14
N VAL A 79 3.44 -8.84 -8.39
CA VAL A 79 3.17 -7.92 -9.50
C VAL A 79 2.48 -8.74 -10.59
N MET A 80 1.34 -8.26 -11.08
CA MET A 80 0.56 -8.96 -12.09
C MET A 80 -0.12 -7.97 -13.03
N ASN A 81 -0.30 -8.37 -14.29
CA ASN A 81 -1.06 -7.58 -15.26
C ASN A 81 -2.54 -7.94 -15.16
N LEU A 82 -3.38 -6.92 -15.03
CA LEU A 82 -4.83 -7.05 -14.98
C LEU A 82 -5.47 -6.03 -15.94
N PRO A 83 -6.57 -6.39 -16.65
CA PRO A 83 -7.37 -5.42 -17.36
C PRO A 83 -7.95 -4.38 -16.40
N THR A 84 -8.11 -3.12 -16.85
CA THR A 84 -8.63 -2.02 -16.03
C THR A 84 -9.94 -2.37 -15.34
N LYS A 85 -10.87 -3.04 -16.03
CA LYS A 85 -12.16 -3.47 -15.43
C LYS A 85 -12.00 -4.36 -14.19
N ASN A 86 -10.93 -5.18 -14.15
CA ASN A 86 -10.64 -6.06 -13.02
C ASN A 86 -10.04 -5.28 -11.86
N VAL A 87 -9.19 -4.30 -12.14
CA VAL A 87 -8.66 -3.37 -11.12
C VAL A 87 -9.80 -2.59 -10.47
N GLU A 88 -10.72 -2.04 -11.27
CA GLU A 88 -11.88 -1.32 -10.76
C GLU A 88 -12.80 -2.23 -9.92
N GLY A 89 -12.95 -3.49 -10.31
CA GLY A 89 -13.69 -4.48 -9.53
C GLY A 89 -13.08 -4.77 -8.15
N LEU A 90 -11.79 -4.47 -7.92
CA LEU A 90 -11.13 -4.64 -6.62
C LEU A 90 -11.32 -3.45 -5.68
N ARG A 91 -11.84 -2.31 -6.15
CA ARG A 91 -12.07 -1.10 -5.34
C ARG A 91 -13.35 -1.19 -4.48
N VAL A 92 -13.61 -2.37 -3.91
CA VAL A 92 -14.78 -2.58 -3.05
C VAL A 92 -14.62 -1.71 -1.80
N GLN A 93 -15.64 -0.91 -1.48
CA GLN A 93 -15.69 -0.12 -0.26
C GLN A 93 -15.68 -1.06 0.94
N SER A 94 -14.57 -1.09 1.68
CA SER A 94 -14.54 -1.63 3.05
C SER A 94 -15.21 -0.65 4.01
#